data_AF-A0A4C2ABV2-F1
#
_entry.id   AF-A0A4C2ABV2-F1
#
_cell.length_a   1.000
_cell.length_b   1.000
_cell.length_c   1.000
_cell.angle_alpha   90.00
_cell.angle_beta   90.00
_cell.angle_gamma   90.00
#
_symmetry.space_group_name_H-M   'P 1'
#
loop_
_entity.id
_entity.type
_entity.pdbx_description
1 polymer ?
#
loop_
_entity_poly.entity_id
_entity_poly.type
_entity_poly.pdbx_seq_one_letter_code
_entity_poly.pdbx_strand_id
1 'polypeptide(L)'
;MVNYLGCPREPPPARDAALRRPRALSLRLTRRTAARPHSIPPTGKQNQTSAANDLNQLMSIISIIDTNELAIFSKKFRAAANPTEKLICLIEHASLVEAIKNNKF
;
A
#
# COMPACT_ATOMS: atom_id res chain seq x y z
N MET A 1 21.17 21.92 -38.94
CA MET A 1 20.74 21.31 -37.67
C MET A 1 19.91 20.07 -37.97
N VAL A 2 20.58 18.91 -38.12
CA VAL A 2 20.11 17.52 -38.31
C VAL A 2 21.38 16.64 -38.42
N ASN A 3 21.46 15.37 -38.02
CA ASN A 3 20.63 14.59 -37.08
C ASN A 3 21.49 13.45 -36.44
N TYR A 4 20.93 12.66 -35.50
CA TYR A 4 21.59 11.54 -34.81
C TYR A 4 22.06 10.37 -35.72
N LEU A 5 23.18 9.70 -35.38
CA LEU A 5 23.34 8.23 -35.52
C LEU A 5 24.54 7.64 -34.75
N GLY A 6 24.28 6.61 -33.93
CA GLY A 6 25.15 5.42 -33.73
C GLY A 6 26.46 5.50 -32.91
N CYS A 7 26.52 4.74 -31.80
CA CYS A 7 27.78 4.28 -31.18
C CYS A 7 27.89 2.74 -31.27
N PRO A 8 28.97 2.18 -31.85
CA PRO A 8 29.42 0.81 -31.57
C PRO A 8 30.54 0.78 -30.51
N ARG A 9 30.65 -0.35 -29.80
CA ARG A 9 31.49 -0.57 -28.61
C ARG A 9 32.84 -1.20 -28.97
N GLU A 10 33.95 -0.66 -28.49
CA GLU A 10 35.30 -1.25 -28.67
C GLU A 10 35.59 -2.43 -27.71
N PRO A 11 36.36 -3.44 -28.16
CA PRO A 11 36.84 -4.55 -27.33
C PRO A 11 38.34 -4.43 -26.95
N PRO A 12 38.74 -4.66 -25.68
CA PRO A 12 40.15 -4.82 -25.30
C PRO A 12 40.68 -6.24 -25.62
N PRO A 13 41.98 -6.39 -25.98
CA PRO A 13 42.51 -7.65 -26.54
C PRO A 13 43.25 -8.59 -25.56
N ALA A 14 43.39 -9.83 -26.05
CA ALA A 14 44.41 -10.84 -25.75
C ALA A 14 44.43 -11.57 -24.38
N ARG A 15 44.97 -12.80 -24.43
CA ARG A 15 45.02 -13.81 -23.35
C ARG A 15 46.45 -13.97 -22.85
N ASP A 16 46.61 -14.36 -21.59
CA ASP A 16 47.76 -15.17 -21.16
C ASP A 16 47.31 -16.33 -20.26
N ALA A 17 48.07 -17.43 -20.28
CA ALA A 17 47.59 -18.75 -19.85
C ALA A 17 48.31 -19.29 -18.60
N ALA A 18 47.54 -19.82 -17.64
CA ALA A 18 48.06 -20.70 -16.58
C ALA A 18 46.99 -21.66 -16.04
N LEU A 19 46.84 -22.83 -16.68
CA LEU A 19 45.95 -23.90 -16.21
C LEU A 19 46.58 -24.68 -15.05
N ARG A 20 46.08 -24.53 -13.81
CA ARG A 20 46.40 -25.44 -12.68
C ARG A 20 45.14 -25.83 -11.90
N ARG A 21 45.07 -27.12 -11.57
CA ARG A 21 43.84 -27.86 -11.21
C ARG A 21 43.29 -27.51 -9.81
N PRO A 22 41.96 -27.49 -9.59
CA PRO A 22 41.39 -27.49 -8.24
C PRO A 22 41.73 -28.80 -7.50
N ARG A 23 42.19 -28.70 -6.25
CA ARG A 23 42.29 -29.86 -5.36
C ARG A 23 40.92 -30.08 -4.70
N ALA A 24 40.35 -31.27 -4.85
CA ALA A 24 39.07 -31.61 -4.27
C ALA A 24 39.15 -31.65 -2.73
N LEU A 25 38.45 -30.74 -2.06
CA LEU A 25 38.21 -30.79 -0.62
C LEU A 25 36.85 -31.46 -0.38
N SER A 26 36.91 -32.71 0.08
CA SER A 26 35.72 -33.53 0.34
C SER A 26 35.00 -33.07 1.61
N LEU A 27 33.98 -32.22 1.46
CA LEU A 27 33.09 -31.82 2.54
C LEU A 27 32.02 -32.91 2.75
N ARG A 28 32.11 -33.63 3.87
CA ARG A 28 31.19 -34.68 4.28
C ARG A 28 29.76 -34.13 4.44
N LEU A 29 28.83 -34.65 3.64
CA LEU A 29 27.39 -34.45 3.82
C LEU A 29 26.89 -35.21 5.07
N THR A 30 26.61 -34.50 6.16
CA THR A 30 25.90 -35.05 7.32
C THR A 30 24.40 -34.78 7.20
N ARG A 31 23.66 -35.79 6.74
CA ARG A 31 22.19 -35.76 6.63
C ARG A 31 21.57 -35.86 8.03
N ARG A 32 20.77 -34.87 8.44
CA ARG A 32 19.97 -34.91 9.68
C ARG A 32 18.50 -34.79 9.32
N THR A 33 17.65 -35.63 9.92
CA THR A 33 16.26 -35.84 9.50
C THR A 33 15.30 -35.61 10.68
N ALA A 34 14.08 -35.18 10.35
CA ALA A 34 12.83 -35.22 11.13
C ALA A 34 12.42 -33.99 11.97
N ALA A 35 11.09 -33.81 12.03
CA ALA A 35 10.30 -32.76 12.69
C ALA A 35 10.42 -31.34 12.05
N ARG A 36 9.33 -30.61 11.76
CA ARG A 36 7.88 -30.80 12.01
C ARG A 36 7.09 -29.98 10.98
N PRO A 37 5.98 -30.47 10.38
CA PRO A 37 5.06 -29.59 9.67
C PRO A 37 4.51 -28.57 10.66
N HIS A 38 4.83 -27.29 10.47
CA HIS A 38 4.18 -26.22 11.20
C HIS A 38 2.76 -26.07 10.65
N SER A 39 1.84 -26.89 11.18
CA SER A 39 0.42 -26.62 11.10
C SER A 39 0.16 -25.30 11.83
N ILE A 40 0.24 -24.19 11.11
CA ILE A 40 -0.21 -22.88 11.60
C ILE A 40 -1.69 -23.06 11.93
N PRO A 41 -2.12 -22.94 13.20
CA PRO A 41 -3.55 -22.95 13.48
C PRO A 41 -4.13 -21.66 12.89
N PRO A 42 -5.28 -21.69 12.17
CA PRO A 42 -5.94 -20.49 11.70
C PRO A 42 -6.62 -19.79 12.88
N THR A 43 -5.81 -19.18 13.75
CA THR A 43 -6.24 -18.48 14.97
C THR A 43 -6.05 -16.97 14.84
N GLY A 44 -6.55 -16.44 13.74
CA GLY A 44 -7.23 -15.15 13.76
C GLY A 44 -8.66 -15.44 13.33
N LYS A 45 -9.66 -15.00 14.09
CA LYS A 45 -11.02 -14.91 13.56
C LYS A 45 -10.95 -13.90 12.41
N GLN A 46 -10.80 -14.39 11.18
CA GLN A 46 -11.13 -13.59 10.03
C GLN A 46 -12.62 -13.30 10.18
N ASN A 47 -12.96 -12.05 10.49
CA ASN A 47 -14.31 -11.57 10.31
C ASN A 47 -14.56 -11.66 8.81
N GLN A 48 -15.06 -12.81 8.35
CA GLN A 48 -15.59 -12.98 7.01
C GLN A 48 -16.94 -12.29 6.98
N THR A 49 -16.87 -10.96 7.07
CA THR A 49 -17.95 -10.07 6.70
C THR A 49 -18.33 -10.45 5.28
N SER A 50 -19.58 -10.87 5.08
CA SER A 50 -20.06 -11.21 3.74
C SER A 50 -20.03 -9.94 2.90
N ALA A 51 -19.69 -10.04 1.60
CA ALA A 51 -19.71 -8.91 0.69
C ALA A 51 -21.06 -8.16 0.70
N ALA A 52 -22.17 -8.86 1.02
CA ALA A 52 -23.48 -8.23 1.22
C ALA A 52 -23.53 -7.31 2.45
N ASN A 53 -22.86 -7.67 3.55
CA ASN A 53 -22.76 -6.81 4.73
C ASN A 53 -21.85 -5.60 4.49
N ASP A 54 -20.74 -5.78 3.77
CA ASP A 54 -19.86 -4.66 3.38
C ASP A 54 -20.60 -3.67 2.46
N LEU A 55 -21.39 -4.17 1.50
CA LEU A 55 -22.23 -3.35 0.64
C LEU A 55 -23.36 -2.64 1.42
N ASN A 56 -23.99 -3.32 2.38
CA ASN A 56 -25.00 -2.71 3.26
C ASN A 56 -24.37 -1.62 4.15
N GLN A 57 -23.16 -1.84 4.66
CA GLN A 57 -22.42 -0.84 5.43
C GLN A 57 -22.10 0.38 4.55
N LEU A 58 -21.52 0.15 3.36
CA LEU A 58 -21.23 1.20 2.37
C LEU A 58 -22.48 2.02 2.01
N MET A 59 -23.61 1.35 1.78
CA MET A 59 -24.88 2.02 1.45
C MET A 59 -25.45 2.81 2.63
N SER A 60 -25.26 2.33 3.86
CA SER A 60 -25.58 3.08 5.08
C SER A 60 -24.75 4.36 5.19
N ILE A 61 -23.43 4.27 5.00
CA ILE A 61 -22.51 5.43 5.03
C ILE A 61 -22.91 6.48 3.97
N ILE A 62 -23.19 6.03 2.74
CA ILE A 62 -23.64 6.91 1.65
C ILE A 62 -25.01 7.54 1.94
N SER A 63 -25.91 6.84 2.65
CA SER A 63 -27.23 7.37 3.05
C SER A 63 -27.18 8.31 4.26
N ILE A 64 -26.14 8.23 5.11
CA ILE A 64 -25.98 9.08 6.30
C ILE A 64 -25.37 10.45 5.95
N ILE A 65 -24.53 10.51 4.91
CA ILE A 65 -23.81 11.73 4.53
C ILE A 65 -24.64 12.54 3.52
N ASP A 66 -25.17 13.70 3.93
CA ASP A 66 -25.73 14.67 2.99
C ASP A 66 -24.61 15.21 2.07
N THR A 67 -24.66 14.80 0.81
CA THR A 67 -23.66 15.18 -0.21
C THR A 67 -23.78 16.65 -0.64
N ASN A 68 -24.97 17.28 -0.51
CA ASN A 68 -25.14 18.70 -0.74
C ASN A 68 -24.53 19.51 0.41
N GLU A 69 -24.78 19.10 1.65
CA GLU A 69 -24.15 19.72 2.83
C GLU A 69 -22.63 19.58 2.76
N LEU A 70 -22.11 18.39 2.43
CA LEU A 70 -20.67 18.15 2.25
C LEU A 70 -20.07 19.04 1.14
N ALA A 71 -20.80 19.25 0.04
CA ALA A 71 -20.36 20.13 -1.04
C ALA A 71 -20.34 21.62 -0.63
N ILE A 72 -21.29 22.06 0.20
CA ILE A 72 -21.34 23.41 0.77
C ILE A 72 -20.20 23.60 1.77
N PHE A 73 -20.06 22.69 2.74
CA PHE A 73 -18.96 22.66 3.71
C PHE A 73 -17.60 22.73 3.02
N SER A 74 -17.37 21.87 2.02
CA SER A 74 -16.10 21.83 1.27
C SER A 74 -15.79 23.15 0.56
N LYS A 75 -16.80 23.82 0.00
CA LYS A 75 -16.64 25.15 -0.62
C LYS A 75 -16.31 26.22 0.42
N LYS A 76 -17.05 26.29 1.52
CA LYS A 76 -16.82 27.26 2.62
C LYS A 76 -15.45 27.05 3.27
N PHE A 77 -15.10 25.80 3.61
CA PHE A 77 -13.82 25.44 4.23
C PHE A 77 -12.62 25.70 3.31
N ARG A 78 -12.77 25.54 2.00
CA ARG A 78 -11.74 25.93 1.01
C ARG A 78 -11.61 27.44 0.86
N ALA A 79 -12.73 28.18 0.94
CA ALA A 79 -12.75 29.64 0.78
C ALA A 79 -12.26 30.40 2.03
N ALA A 80 -12.36 29.79 3.23
CA ALA A 80 -11.88 30.34 4.49
C ALA A 80 -10.38 30.70 4.42
N ALA A 81 -10.09 31.98 4.63
CA ALA A 81 -8.78 32.59 4.45
C ALA A 81 -7.80 32.30 5.60
N ASN A 82 -8.31 31.92 6.77
CA ASN A 82 -7.51 31.69 7.98
C ASN A 82 -8.02 30.50 8.82
N PRO A 83 -7.22 30.00 9.80
CA PRO A 83 -7.61 28.88 10.64
C PRO A 83 -8.86 29.12 11.50
N THR A 84 -9.13 30.37 11.90
CA THR A 84 -10.30 30.72 12.71
C THR A 84 -11.60 30.55 11.93
N GLU A 85 -11.64 31.04 10.68
CA GLU A 85 -12.77 30.81 9.76
C GLU A 85 -12.96 29.33 9.45
N LYS A 86 -11.88 28.55 9.34
CA LYS A 86 -11.96 27.09 9.18
C LYS A 86 -12.54 26.41 10.42
N LEU A 87 -12.20 26.86 11.62
CA LEU A 87 -12.79 26.37 12.87
C LEU A 87 -14.28 26.72 12.96
N ILE A 88 -14.67 27.95 12.58
CA ILE A 88 -16.08 28.37 12.50
C ILE A 88 -16.84 27.48 11.50
N CYS A 89 -16.29 27.24 10.31
CA CYS A 89 -16.89 26.37 9.30
C CYS A 89 -17.05 24.91 9.77
N LEU A 90 -16.17 24.40 10.65
CA LEU A 90 -16.30 23.09 11.27
C LEU A 90 -17.39 23.06 12.35
N ILE A 91 -17.57 24.16 13.09
CA ILE A 91 -18.61 24.30 14.12
C ILE A 91 -20.00 24.45 13.48
N GLU A 92 -20.12 25.24 12.41
CA GLU A 92 -21.38 25.39 11.64
C GLU A 92 -21.88 24.04 11.08
N HIS A 93 -20.96 23.17 10.67
CA HIS A 93 -21.25 21.86 10.10
C HIS A 93 -20.94 20.70 11.06
N ALA A 94 -21.09 20.93 12.38
CA ALA A 94 -20.71 19.97 13.41
C ALA A 94 -21.40 18.60 13.28
N SER A 95 -22.68 18.56 12.87
CA SER A 95 -23.43 17.31 12.68
C SER A 95 -22.84 16.44 11.57
N LEU A 96 -22.41 17.04 10.45
CA LEU A 96 -21.73 16.34 9.35
C LEU A 96 -20.36 15.82 9.79
N VAL A 97 -19.58 16.64 10.51
CA VAL A 97 -18.28 16.24 11.07
C VAL A 97 -18.46 15.09 12.07
N GLU A 98 -19.51 15.13 12.89
CA GLU A 98 -19.84 14.06 13.82
C GLU A 98 -20.30 12.78 13.11
N ALA A 99 -21.15 12.88 12.08
CA ALA A 99 -21.58 11.73 11.29
C ALA A 99 -20.38 10.99 10.66
N ILE A 100 -19.43 11.75 10.09
CA ILE A 100 -18.18 11.19 9.53
C ILE A 100 -17.33 10.51 10.62
N LYS A 101 -17.19 11.15 11.79
CA LYS A 101 -16.40 10.66 12.94
C LYS A 101 -17.00 9.43 13.62
N ASN A 102 -18.33 9.38 13.76
CA ASN A 102 -19.05 8.34 14.52
C ASN A 102 -19.32 7.07 13.70
N ASN A 103 -19.10 7.10 12.38
CA ASN A 103 -19.04 5.89 11.56
C ASN A 103 -17.88 5.01 12.03
N LYS A 104 -18.19 4.05 12.92
CA LYS A 104 -17.34 2.88 13.16
C LYS A 104 -17.47 1.95 11.94
N PHE A 105 -16.54 2.13 11.00
CA PHE A 105 -16.30 1.18 9.91
C PHE A 105 -15.75 -0.14 10.48
#